data_AF-A0A966FQ60-F1
#
_entry.id   AF-A0A966FQ60-F1
#
_cell.length_a   1.000
_cell.length_b   1.000
_cell.length_c   1.000
_cell.angle_alpha   90.00
_cell.angle_beta   90.00
_cell.angle_gamma   90.00
#
_symmetry.space_group_name_H-M   'P 1'
#
loop_
_entity.id
_entity.type
_entity.pdbx_description
1 polymer ?
#
loop_
_entity_poly.entity_id
_entity_poly.type
_entity_poly.pdbx_seq_one_letter_code
_entity_poly.pdbx_strand_id
1 'polypeptide(L)'
;LFTSLGISAIFTALRDAFNKIPQAIISKTLYAKNIPLGLWLSPMAFGIGYIIGPLYMGMWFIGSVFGNIFLVPAGVAFNWFANPDLANAFKSSLGIGMIIGGGVGILIKDILPKARTIFFSVFDNREERKLFAKLFPIVAAIIVAVLTAYFKINIILSIVVIVGVWITVGMAAYIDGATGIDP
;
A
#
# COMPACT_ATOMS: atom_id res chain seq x y z
N LEU A 1 23.00 1.81 9.72
CA LEU A 1 22.04 0.68 9.77
C LEU A 1 21.80 0.18 11.20
N PHE A 2 22.78 -0.44 11.87
CA PHE A 2 22.56 -1.01 13.21
C PHE A 2 22.22 0.03 14.29
N THR A 3 22.81 1.22 14.23
CA THR A 3 22.49 2.31 15.16
C THR A 3 21.06 2.82 15.00
N SER A 4 20.58 2.99 13.76
CA SER A 4 19.21 3.43 13.48
C SER A 4 18.17 2.36 13.84
N LEU A 5 18.49 1.08 13.61
CA LEU A 5 17.68 -0.06 14.06
C LEU A 5 17.59 -0.12 15.59
N GLY A 6 18.73 0.03 16.29
CA GLY A 6 18.78 0.04 17.75
C GLY A 6 17.97 1.18 18.37
N ILE A 7 18.12 2.40 17.83
CA ILE A 7 17.34 3.57 18.29
C ILE A 7 15.84 3.35 18.04
N SER A 8 15.46 2.82 16.88
CA SER A 8 14.07 2.56 16.54
C SER A 8 13.46 1.48 17.45
N ALA A 9 14.21 0.41 17.76
CA ALA A 9 13.79 -0.65 18.67
C ALA A 9 13.61 -0.15 20.11
N ILE A 10 14.51 0.71 20.59
CA ILE A 10 14.37 1.34 21.92
C ILE A 10 13.13 2.22 21.94
N PHE A 11 12.91 3.03 20.89
CA PHE A 11 11.73 3.88 20.79
C PHE A 11 10.43 3.08 20.78
N THR A 12 10.33 2.03 19.97
CA THR A 12 9.14 1.19 19.91
C THR A 12 8.92 0.42 21.21
N ALA A 13 9.96 -0.09 21.87
CA ALA A 13 9.84 -0.71 23.17
C ALA A 13 9.31 0.27 24.24
N LEU A 14 9.81 1.50 24.26
CA LEU A 14 9.34 2.54 25.18
C LEU A 14 7.88 2.97 24.90
N ARG A 15 7.48 2.99 23.63
CA ARG A 15 6.12 3.33 23.18
C ARG A 15 5.12 2.21 23.46
N ASP A 16 5.41 1.00 23.02
CA ASP A 16 4.45 -0.11 22.97
C ASP A 16 4.51 -1.02 24.21
N ALA A 17 5.71 -1.31 24.74
CA ALA A 17 5.87 -2.21 25.88
C ALA A 17 5.81 -1.47 27.22
N PHE A 18 6.45 -0.31 27.30
CA PHE A 18 6.50 0.49 28.53
C PHE A 18 5.44 1.61 28.60
N ASN A 19 4.69 1.85 27.52
CA ASN A 19 3.65 2.90 27.42
C ASN A 19 4.12 4.29 27.89
N LYS A 20 5.44 4.57 27.81
CA LYS A 20 6.04 5.84 28.22
C LYS A 20 5.90 6.92 27.15
N ILE A 21 5.71 6.51 25.90
CA ILE A 21 5.52 7.40 24.75
C ILE A 21 4.12 7.13 24.18
N PRO A 22 3.27 8.15 24.02
CA PRO A 22 1.97 7.97 23.40
C PRO A 22 2.12 7.55 21.93
N GLN A 23 1.31 6.60 21.47
CA GLN A 23 1.36 6.14 20.08
C GLN A 23 0.97 7.24 19.08
N ALA A 24 0.05 8.11 19.48
CA ALA A 24 -0.37 9.27 18.72
C ALA A 24 -0.62 10.46 19.64
N ILE A 25 -0.25 11.65 19.18
CA ILE A 25 -0.60 12.92 19.82
C ILE A 25 -1.87 13.40 19.10
N ILE A 26 -3.01 13.34 19.77
CA ILE A 26 -4.31 13.73 19.20
C ILE A 26 -4.80 14.99 19.90
N SER A 27 -5.25 15.98 19.13
CA SER A 27 -5.89 17.16 19.71
C SER A 27 -7.34 16.84 20.11
N LYS A 28 -7.60 16.75 21.41
CA LYS A 28 -8.95 16.48 21.96
C LYS A 28 -9.98 17.53 21.54
N THR A 29 -9.58 18.80 21.47
CA THR A 29 -10.44 19.92 21.09
C THR A 29 -10.86 19.88 19.61
N LEU A 30 -9.94 19.47 18.73
CA LEU A 30 -10.25 19.34 17.30
C LEU A 30 -11.04 18.06 17.02
N TYR A 31 -10.76 16.98 17.75
CA TYR A 31 -11.51 15.74 17.65
C TYR A 31 -13.00 15.94 17.98
N ALA A 32 -13.30 16.74 19.01
CA ALA A 32 -14.66 17.11 19.36
C ALA A 32 -15.40 17.92 18.27
N LYS A 33 -14.68 18.54 17.34
CA LYS A 33 -15.22 19.28 16.19
C LYS A 33 -15.25 18.44 14.90
N ASN A 34 -15.15 17.11 15.01
CA ASN A 34 -15.03 16.19 13.87
C ASN A 34 -13.80 16.44 12.98
N ILE A 35 -12.73 17.03 13.54
CA ILE A 35 -11.45 17.21 12.86
C ILE A 35 -10.44 16.25 13.49
N PRO A 36 -10.23 15.05 12.91
CA PRO A 36 -9.29 14.07 13.46
C PRO A 36 -7.84 14.47 13.16
N LEU A 37 -7.36 15.55 13.79
CA LEU A 37 -5.98 15.99 13.69
C LEU A 37 -5.14 15.31 14.79
N GLY A 38 -4.16 14.55 14.35
CA GLY A 38 -3.17 13.95 15.24
C GLY A 38 -1.86 13.65 14.53
N LEU A 39 -0.80 13.54 15.32
CA LEU A 39 0.51 13.11 14.88
C LEU A 39 0.74 11.68 15.34
N TRP A 40 0.89 10.76 14.39
CA TRP A 40 1.26 9.39 14.70
C TRP A 40 2.78 9.30 14.87
N LEU A 41 3.22 8.86 16.04
CA LEU A 41 4.64 8.81 16.37
C LEU A 41 5.24 7.48 15.91
N SER A 42 5.89 7.52 14.76
CA SER A 42 6.56 6.38 14.14
C SER A 42 7.92 6.78 13.54
N PRO A 43 9.06 6.29 14.07
CA PRO A 43 10.38 6.50 13.49
C PRO A 43 10.47 6.03 12.05
N MET A 44 9.73 4.96 11.71
CA MET A 44 9.65 4.43 10.35
C MET A 44 8.97 5.41 9.39
N ALA A 45 7.88 6.08 9.81
CA ALA A 45 7.20 7.06 8.97
C ALA A 45 8.11 8.25 8.63
N PHE A 46 8.96 8.67 9.59
CA PHE A 46 9.99 9.68 9.34
C PHE A 46 11.04 9.19 8.33
N GLY A 47 11.52 7.96 8.47
CA GLY A 47 12.50 7.36 7.54
C GLY A 47 11.96 7.27 6.12
N ILE A 48 10.75 6.73 5.95
CA ILE A 48 10.08 6.63 4.65
C ILE A 48 9.85 8.01 4.05
N GLY A 49 9.40 8.99 4.85
CA GLY A 49 9.20 10.37 4.38
C GLY A 49 10.50 11.01 3.86
N TYR A 50 11.64 10.70 4.47
CA TYR A 50 12.94 11.15 3.98
C TYR A 50 13.34 10.48 2.67
N ILE A 51 13.15 9.16 2.55
CA ILE A 51 13.50 8.38 1.35
C ILE A 51 12.69 8.82 0.14
N ILE A 52 11.36 8.95 0.29
CA ILE A 52 10.47 9.33 -0.82
C ILE A 52 10.63 10.83 -1.14
N GLY A 53 11.02 11.66 -0.17
CA GLY A 53 11.35 13.06 -0.38
C GLY A 53 10.17 14.05 -0.25
N PRO A 54 10.46 15.36 -0.25
CA PRO A 54 9.51 16.39 0.18
C PRO A 54 8.31 16.57 -0.78
N LEU A 55 8.47 16.29 -2.08
CA LEU A 55 7.40 16.47 -3.05
C LEU A 55 6.24 15.49 -2.81
N TYR A 56 6.54 14.19 -2.75
CA TYR A 56 5.54 13.15 -2.55
C TYR A 56 4.97 13.16 -1.13
N MET A 57 5.83 13.42 -0.13
CA MET A 57 5.38 13.64 1.25
C MET A 57 4.45 14.86 1.36
N GLY A 58 4.77 15.96 0.67
CA GLY A 58 3.93 17.14 0.58
C GLY A 58 2.59 16.86 -0.08
N MET A 59 2.55 16.08 -1.16
CA MET A 59 1.30 15.68 -1.81
C MET A 59 0.42 14.84 -0.87
N TRP A 60 1.01 13.91 -0.12
CA TRP A 60 0.30 13.13 0.91
C TRP A 60 -0.22 14.03 2.03
N PHE A 61 0.57 15.00 2.48
CA PHE A 61 0.16 15.97 3.49
C PHE A 61 -1.02 16.82 3.01
N ILE A 62 -0.96 17.34 1.78
CA ILE A 62 -2.07 18.09 1.16
C ILE A 62 -3.32 17.22 1.08
N GLY A 63 -3.20 15.96 0.64
CA GLY A 63 -4.32 15.02 0.62
C GLY A 63 -4.92 14.76 2.00
N SER A 64 -4.09 14.66 3.04
CA SER A 64 -4.54 14.52 4.43
C SER A 64 -5.25 15.76 4.95
N VAL A 65 -4.72 16.96 4.67
CA VAL A 65 -5.36 18.24 5.02
C VAL A 65 -6.71 18.37 4.33
N PHE A 66 -6.75 18.12 3.02
CA PHE A 66 -8.00 18.16 2.25
C PHE A 66 -9.02 17.15 2.79
N GLY A 67 -8.63 15.89 3.03
CA GLY A 67 -9.56 14.87 3.51
C GLY A 67 -10.06 15.11 4.93
N ASN A 68 -9.17 15.42 5.87
CA ASN A 68 -9.50 15.45 7.30
C ASN A 68 -9.96 16.82 7.82
N ILE A 69 -9.49 17.91 7.20
CA ILE A 69 -9.79 19.29 7.66
C ILE A 69 -10.83 19.95 6.77
N PHE A 70 -10.85 19.65 5.47
CA PHE A 70 -11.81 20.26 4.54
C PHE A 70 -13.01 19.34 4.28
N LEU A 71 -12.81 18.19 3.64
CA LEU A 71 -13.88 17.34 3.12
C LEU A 71 -14.87 16.86 4.21
N VAL A 72 -14.37 16.30 5.32
CA VAL A 72 -15.22 15.76 6.38
C VAL A 72 -15.93 16.87 7.17
N PRO A 73 -15.24 17.89 7.72
CA PRO A 73 -15.92 18.94 8.48
C PRO A 73 -16.82 19.83 7.62
N ALA A 74 -16.38 20.23 6.42
CA ALA A 74 -17.18 21.04 5.52
C ALA A 74 -18.36 20.25 4.96
N GLY A 75 -18.18 18.96 4.63
CA GLY A 75 -19.25 18.12 4.12
C GLY A 75 -20.39 17.92 5.12
N VAL A 76 -20.10 17.91 6.42
CA VAL A 76 -21.11 17.89 7.48
C VAL A 76 -21.72 19.28 7.69
N ALA A 77 -20.90 20.35 7.69
CA ALA A 77 -21.39 21.72 7.88
C ALA A 77 -22.31 22.22 6.74
N PHE A 78 -22.04 21.81 5.50
CA PHE A 78 -22.83 22.16 4.31
C PHE A 78 -23.92 21.13 3.97
N ASN A 79 -24.19 20.14 4.84
CA ASN A 79 -25.15 19.05 4.61
C ASN A 79 -24.92 18.25 3.30
N TRP A 80 -23.68 18.15 2.81
CA TRP A 80 -23.33 17.25 1.71
C TRP A 80 -23.40 15.78 2.14
N PHE A 81 -23.15 15.51 3.43
CA PHE A 81 -23.30 14.20 4.04
C PHE A 81 -24.24 14.28 5.24
N ALA A 82 -25.13 13.29 5.36
CA ALA A 82 -26.10 13.23 6.45
C ALA A 82 -25.44 13.02 7.83
N ASN A 83 -24.30 12.31 7.86
CA ASN A 83 -23.57 11.97 9.09
C ASN A 83 -22.05 12.05 8.87
N PRO A 84 -21.25 12.34 9.92
CA PRO A 84 -19.79 12.29 9.86
C PRO A 84 -19.23 10.94 9.42
N ASP A 85 -19.92 9.84 9.75
CA ASP A 85 -19.50 8.49 9.35
C ASP A 85 -19.57 8.29 7.83
N LEU A 86 -20.62 8.83 7.19
CA LEU A 86 -20.76 8.79 5.73
C LEU A 86 -19.68 9.63 5.05
N ALA A 87 -19.34 10.78 5.61
CA ALA A 87 -18.24 11.62 5.11
C ALA A 87 -16.89 10.88 5.19
N ASN A 88 -16.63 10.17 6.30
CA ASN A 88 -15.42 9.35 6.46
C ASN A 88 -15.39 8.13 5.53
N ALA A 89 -16.53 7.47 5.33
CA ALA A 89 -16.66 6.37 4.38
C ALA A 89 -16.40 6.85 2.95
N PHE A 90 -16.98 7.99 2.56
CA PHE A 90 -16.74 8.60 1.25
C PHE A 90 -15.27 8.98 1.06
N LYS A 91 -14.65 9.64 2.05
CA LYS A 91 -13.21 9.97 2.03
C LYS A 91 -12.35 8.72 1.80
N SER A 92 -12.66 7.64 2.50
CA SER A 92 -11.91 6.38 2.40
C SER A 92 -12.07 5.74 1.02
N SER A 93 -13.28 5.70 0.49
CA SER A 93 -13.56 5.21 -0.87
C SER A 93 -12.86 6.06 -1.94
N LEU A 94 -12.85 7.39 -1.78
CA LEU A 94 -12.12 8.29 -2.69
C LEU A 94 -10.61 8.03 -2.65
N GLY A 95 -10.04 7.87 -1.44
CA GLY A 95 -8.62 7.54 -1.27
C GLY A 95 -8.25 6.21 -1.91
N ILE A 96 -9.04 5.16 -1.66
CA ILE A 96 -8.86 3.84 -2.27
C ILE A 96 -8.98 3.94 -3.80
N GLY A 97 -9.96 4.68 -4.30
CA GLY A 97 -10.15 4.90 -5.74
C GLY A 97 -8.94 5.58 -6.40
N MET A 98 -8.35 6.59 -5.74
CA MET A 98 -7.13 7.23 -6.23
C MET A 98 -5.93 6.27 -6.25
N ILE A 99 -5.76 5.44 -5.20
CA ILE A 99 -4.67 4.46 -5.12
C ILE A 99 -4.81 3.39 -6.21
N ILE A 100 -6.00 2.79 -6.33
CA ILE A 100 -6.28 1.76 -7.35
C ILE A 100 -6.15 2.37 -8.75
N GLY A 101 -6.73 3.56 -8.97
CA GLY A 101 -6.66 4.26 -10.25
C GLY A 101 -5.23 4.59 -10.66
N GLY A 102 -4.39 5.04 -9.74
CA GLY A 102 -2.96 5.25 -9.99
C GLY A 102 -2.23 3.97 -10.36
N GLY A 103 -2.48 2.88 -9.64
CA GLY A 103 -1.93 1.55 -9.95
C GLY A 103 -2.34 1.04 -11.34
N VAL A 104 -3.62 1.16 -11.68
CA VAL A 104 -4.14 0.81 -13.01
C VAL A 104 -3.52 1.70 -14.10
N GLY A 105 -3.33 3.00 -13.83
CA GLY A 105 -2.69 3.93 -14.75
C GLY A 105 -1.26 3.52 -15.10
N ILE A 106 -0.44 3.18 -14.10
CA ILE A 106 0.93 2.68 -14.29
C ILE A 106 0.91 1.34 -15.04
N LEU A 107 -0.02 0.45 -14.67
CA LEU A 107 -0.18 -0.84 -15.35
C LEU A 107 -0.41 -0.66 -16.86
N ILE A 108 -1.32 0.22 -17.25
CA ILE A 108 -1.67 0.45 -18.65
C ILE A 108 -0.53 1.17 -19.40
N LYS A 109 0.06 2.21 -18.78
CA LYS A 109 1.03 3.07 -19.45
C LYS A 109 2.41 2.43 -19.57
N ASP A 110 2.90 1.82 -18.49
CA ASP A 110 4.31 1.45 -18.38
C ASP A 110 4.54 -0.06 -18.47
N ILE A 111 3.60 -0.87 -17.94
CA ILE A 111 3.77 -2.32 -17.83
C ILE A 111 3.12 -3.05 -19.01
N LEU A 112 1.91 -2.67 -19.41
CA LEU A 112 1.17 -3.32 -20.49
C LEU A 112 1.97 -3.37 -21.81
N PRO A 113 2.66 -2.29 -22.26
CA PRO A 113 3.48 -2.34 -23.47
C PRO A 113 4.67 -3.31 -23.37
N LYS A 114 5.16 -3.57 -22.16
CA LYS A 114 6.29 -4.47 -21.84
C LYS A 114 5.84 -5.81 -21.26
N ALA A 115 4.52 -6.07 -21.18
CA ALA A 115 4.00 -7.24 -20.49
C ALA A 115 4.47 -8.55 -21.13
N ARG A 116 4.67 -8.55 -22.45
CA ARG A 116 5.21 -9.71 -23.17
C ARG A 116 6.64 -10.05 -22.78
N THR A 117 7.49 -9.05 -22.57
CA THR A 117 8.88 -9.29 -22.17
C THR A 117 8.98 -9.61 -20.67
N ILE A 118 8.14 -9.00 -19.83
CA ILE A 118 8.15 -9.24 -18.38
C ILE A 118 7.56 -10.60 -18.04
N PHE A 119 6.29 -10.86 -18.40
CA PHE A 119 5.56 -12.04 -17.95
C PHE A 119 5.76 -13.26 -18.85
N PHE A 120 5.80 -13.06 -20.17
CA PHE A 120 5.88 -14.19 -21.10
C PHE A 120 7.33 -14.68 -21.34
N SER A 121 8.34 -13.96 -20.86
CA SER A 121 9.74 -14.43 -20.94
C SER A 121 10.05 -15.64 -20.04
N VAL A 122 9.11 -16.01 -19.16
CA VAL A 122 9.16 -17.27 -18.38
C VAL A 122 8.94 -18.49 -19.28
N PHE A 123 8.21 -18.34 -20.38
CA PHE A 123 7.95 -19.40 -21.35
C PHE A 123 8.95 -19.42 -22.51
N ASP A 124 10.00 -18.58 -22.45
CA ASP A 124 11.03 -18.53 -23.47
C ASP A 124 11.95 -19.77 -23.37
N ASN A 125 12.26 -20.40 -24.50
CA ASN A 125 12.91 -21.71 -24.59
C ASN A 125 14.44 -21.66 -24.36
N ARG A 126 14.92 -20.67 -23.62
CA ARG A 126 16.35 -20.54 -23.28
C ARG A 126 16.75 -21.65 -22.33
N GLU A 127 17.93 -22.24 -22.55
CA GLU A 127 18.40 -23.39 -21.77
C GLU A 127 18.42 -23.13 -20.27
N GLU A 128 18.82 -21.93 -19.87
CA GLU A 128 18.85 -21.47 -18.47
C GLU A 128 17.47 -21.42 -17.80
N ARG A 129 16.38 -21.31 -18.58
CA ARG A 129 15.00 -21.15 -18.07
C ARG A 129 14.12 -22.39 -18.27
N LYS A 130 14.62 -23.43 -18.96
CA LYS A 130 13.84 -24.66 -19.25
C LYS A 130 13.31 -25.34 -17.98
N LEU A 131 14.10 -25.36 -16.90
CA LEU A 131 13.66 -25.95 -15.63
C LEU A 131 12.54 -25.13 -14.98
N PHE A 132 12.68 -23.80 -14.94
CA PHE A 132 11.66 -22.89 -14.43
C PHE A 132 10.36 -22.97 -15.23
N ALA A 133 10.43 -22.99 -16.57
CA ALA A 133 9.26 -23.09 -17.43
C ALA A 133 8.45 -24.39 -17.19
N LYS A 134 9.13 -25.50 -16.87
CA LYS A 134 8.49 -26.78 -16.53
C LYS A 134 7.91 -26.81 -15.12
N LEU A 135 8.61 -26.24 -14.14
CA LEU A 135 8.17 -26.24 -12.74
C LEU A 135 7.06 -25.22 -12.47
N PHE A 136 7.05 -24.10 -13.18
CA PHE A 136 6.07 -23.02 -12.99
C PHE A 136 4.60 -23.49 -12.96
N PRO A 137 4.08 -24.23 -13.97
CA PRO A 137 2.69 -24.68 -13.93
C PRO A 137 2.41 -25.68 -12.79
N ILE A 138 3.40 -26.50 -12.42
CA ILE A 138 3.27 -27.47 -11.31
C ILE A 138 3.17 -26.72 -9.98
N VAL A 139 4.06 -25.76 -9.75
CA VAL A 139 4.06 -24.93 -8.54
C VAL A 139 2.78 -24.10 -8.46
N ALA A 140 2.34 -23.50 -9.57
CA ALA A 140 1.08 -22.75 -9.62
C ALA A 140 -0.12 -23.65 -9.28
N ALA A 141 -0.19 -24.87 -9.82
CA ALA A 141 -1.25 -25.83 -9.52
C ALA A 141 -1.25 -26.25 -8.04
N ILE A 142 -0.08 -26.47 -7.44
CA ILE A 142 0.06 -26.75 -6.00
C ILE A 142 -0.45 -25.58 -5.17
N ILE A 143 -0.09 -24.33 -5.52
CA ILE A 143 -0.56 -23.13 -4.82
C ILE A 143 -2.08 -23.01 -4.92
N VAL A 144 -2.67 -23.20 -6.11
CA VAL A 144 -4.14 -23.22 -6.27
C VAL A 144 -4.78 -24.29 -5.38
N ALA A 145 -4.21 -25.49 -5.34
CA ALA A 145 -4.71 -26.59 -4.52
C ALA A 145 -4.65 -26.22 -3.03
N VAL A 146 -3.55 -25.62 -2.55
CA VAL A 146 -3.41 -25.16 -1.16
C VAL A 146 -4.40 -24.05 -0.82
N LEU A 147 -4.55 -23.05 -1.70
CA LEU A 147 -5.51 -21.95 -1.51
C LEU A 147 -6.95 -22.48 -1.46
N THR A 148 -7.27 -23.45 -2.30
CA THR A 148 -8.61 -24.03 -2.37
C THR A 148 -8.89 -24.98 -1.21
N ALA A 149 -7.94 -25.84 -0.83
CA ALA A 149 -8.12 -26.84 0.21
C ALA A 149 -8.04 -26.26 1.63
N TYR A 150 -7.08 -25.37 1.89
CA TYR A 150 -6.84 -24.84 3.24
C TYR A 150 -7.65 -23.57 3.51
N PHE A 151 -7.65 -22.63 2.57
CA PHE A 151 -8.34 -21.36 2.72
C PHE A 151 -9.79 -21.39 2.23
N LYS A 152 -10.24 -22.53 1.67
CA LYS A 152 -11.61 -22.74 1.13
C LYS A 152 -12.01 -21.67 0.11
N ILE A 153 -11.03 -21.13 -0.60
CA ILE A 153 -11.25 -20.13 -1.66
C ILE A 153 -11.69 -20.86 -2.93
N ASN A 154 -12.65 -20.30 -3.65
CA ASN A 154 -13.07 -20.85 -4.95
C ASN A 154 -11.86 -20.91 -5.91
N ILE A 155 -11.75 -21.97 -6.70
CA ILE A 155 -10.65 -22.15 -7.67
C ILE A 155 -10.47 -20.94 -8.60
N ILE A 156 -11.56 -20.29 -9.00
CA ILE A 156 -11.52 -19.09 -9.85
C ILE A 156 -10.84 -17.94 -9.10
N LEU A 157 -11.21 -17.72 -7.84
CA LEU A 157 -10.61 -16.69 -7.00
C LEU A 157 -9.13 -16.99 -6.70
N SER A 158 -8.77 -18.27 -6.49
CA SER A 158 -7.38 -18.68 -6.30
C SER A 158 -6.52 -18.35 -7.53
N ILE A 159 -7.04 -18.56 -8.75
CA ILE A 159 -6.34 -18.17 -9.99
C ILE A 159 -6.19 -16.65 -10.07
N VAL A 160 -7.26 -15.89 -9.78
CA VAL A 160 -7.20 -14.42 -9.77
C VAL A 160 -6.16 -13.90 -8.78
N VAL A 161 -6.06 -14.50 -7.60
CA VAL A 161 -5.04 -14.15 -6.60
C VAL A 161 -3.64 -14.38 -7.15
N ILE A 162 -3.37 -15.53 -7.76
CA ILE A 162 -2.05 -15.82 -8.33
C ILE A 162 -1.69 -14.80 -9.43
N VAL A 163 -2.63 -14.51 -10.33
CA VAL A 163 -2.42 -13.51 -11.39
C VAL A 163 -2.19 -12.13 -10.79
N GLY A 164 -2.96 -11.74 -9.78
CA GLY A 164 -2.82 -10.46 -9.09
C GLY A 164 -1.48 -10.30 -8.37
N VAL A 165 -1.02 -11.35 -7.69
CA VAL A 165 0.32 -11.40 -7.08
C VAL A 165 1.40 -11.26 -8.15
N TRP A 166 1.24 -11.95 -9.28
CA TRP A 166 2.25 -11.90 -10.33
C TRP A 166 2.37 -10.51 -10.93
N ILE A 167 1.23 -9.86 -11.20
CA ILE A 167 1.17 -8.48 -11.67
C ILE A 167 1.82 -7.52 -10.67
N THR A 168 1.48 -7.64 -9.38
CA THR A 168 2.03 -6.75 -8.33
C THR A 168 3.52 -6.92 -8.12
N VAL A 169 4.05 -8.15 -8.23
CA VAL A 169 5.51 -8.39 -8.21
C VAL A 169 6.20 -7.72 -9.40
N GLY A 170 5.64 -7.85 -10.60
CA GLY A 170 6.17 -7.17 -11.79
C GLY A 170 6.12 -5.64 -11.69
N MET A 171 5.06 -5.10 -11.09
CA MET A 171 4.93 -3.68 -10.79
C MET A 171 5.99 -3.19 -9.81
N ALA A 172 6.16 -3.89 -8.69
CA ALA A 172 7.13 -3.52 -7.66
C ALA A 172 8.54 -3.46 -8.26
N ALA A 173 8.97 -4.53 -8.92
CA ALA A 173 10.29 -4.60 -9.56
C ALA A 173 10.50 -3.50 -10.62
N TYR A 174 9.47 -3.14 -11.38
CA TYR A 174 9.56 -2.05 -12.36
C TYR A 174 9.72 -0.68 -11.68
N ILE A 175 8.94 -0.41 -10.64
CA ILE A 175 8.97 0.88 -9.93
C ILE A 175 10.30 1.04 -9.20
N ASP A 176 10.80 0.00 -8.53
CA ASP A 176 12.10 0.04 -7.84
C ASP A 176 13.23 0.26 -8.86
N GLY A 177 13.19 -0.45 -10.00
CA GLY A 177 14.16 -0.27 -11.07
C GLY A 177 14.09 1.11 -11.76
N ALA A 178 12.90 1.69 -11.88
CA ALA A 178 12.70 3.00 -12.50
C ALA A 178 13.03 4.17 -11.57
N THR A 179 12.81 4.01 -10.26
CA THR A 179 13.09 5.03 -9.24
C THR A 179 14.52 4.93 -8.71
N GLY A 180 15.17 3.76 -8.82
CA GLY A 180 16.48 3.51 -8.24
C GLY A 180 16.48 3.51 -6.71
N ILE A 181 15.29 3.40 -6.11
CA ILE A 181 15.08 3.36 -4.67
C ILE A 181 14.66 1.93 -4.33
N ASP A 182 15.42 1.28 -3.44
CA ASP A 182 15.05 0.00 -2.83
C ASP A 182 14.56 0.30 -1.39
N PRO A 183 13.23 0.35 -1.16
CA PRO A 183 12.65 0.79 0.10
C PRO A 183 12.82 -0.17 1.29
#